data_AF-A0A6U5JLI7-F1
#
_entry.id   AF-A0A6U5JLI7-F1
#
_cell.length_a   1.000
_cell.length_b   1.000
_cell.length_c   1.000
_cell.angle_alpha   90.00
_cell.angle_beta   90.00
_cell.angle_gamma   90.00
#
_symmetry.space_group_name_H-M   'P 1'
#
loop_
_entity.id
_entity.type
_entity.pdbx_description
1 polymer ?
#
loop_
_entity_poly.entity_id
_entity_poly.type
_entity_poly.pdbx_seq_one_letter_code
_entity_poly.pdbx_strand_id
1 'polypeptide(L)'
;MVLSSPSLANISSISHSFSNSYATSGTKGWWCVPKSSDELFKKPSSNKNAAALLARCMRSHGWSFEYARRALGGYRLFLDLKKNMEDWEGVLLQPSYAVEKVWVSHILDTKNYFQDTTSLCGREIIYDPDAALDPAVRQSRVGTTKIALKALFGVGIDDQIWDFNRNTLPEDVECREEDVETLPFKKENLLVYVKDLSSGGTISANVHPHQLIYDLKEIIQEQKDLSPTNQRLVFEGNELDDGATFNDYEIKDKSTIYLILQVVGKDMKYFN
;
A
#
# COMPACT_ATOMS: atom_id res chain seq x y z
N MET A 1 23.27 -31.71 14.45
CA MET A 1 21.87 -32.18 14.36
C MET A 1 21.20 -31.32 13.30
N VAL A 2 20.77 -31.96 12.22
CA VAL A 2 20.10 -31.29 11.10
C VAL A 2 18.73 -30.82 11.60
N LEU A 3 18.53 -29.52 11.73
CA LEU A 3 17.21 -28.96 12.02
C LEU A 3 16.50 -28.75 10.70
N SER A 4 15.50 -29.59 10.47
CA SER A 4 14.61 -29.58 9.32
C SER A 4 13.85 -28.24 9.22
N SER A 5 13.80 -27.68 8.01
CA SER A 5 12.98 -26.51 7.68
C SER A 5 11.51 -26.72 8.06
N PRO A 6 10.79 -25.70 8.57
CA PRO A 6 9.34 -25.81 8.76
C PRO A 6 8.68 -25.87 7.37
N SER A 7 8.06 -27.00 7.06
CA SER A 7 7.24 -27.16 5.86
C SER A 7 5.98 -26.29 5.94
N LEU A 8 5.61 -25.66 4.82
CA LEU A 8 4.36 -24.91 4.60
C LEU A 8 3.07 -25.73 4.83
N ALA A 9 3.18 -27.01 5.22
CA ALA A 9 2.06 -27.93 5.44
C ALA A 9 1.15 -27.61 6.64
N ASN A 10 1.47 -26.63 7.49
CA ASN A 10 0.68 -26.34 8.70
C ASN A 10 -0.46 -25.32 8.51
N ILE A 11 -0.69 -24.81 7.30
CA ILE A 11 -1.72 -23.77 7.03
C ILE A 11 -3.14 -24.39 6.83
N SER A 12 -3.29 -25.72 6.85
CA SER A 12 -4.56 -26.40 6.51
C SER A 12 -5.61 -26.50 7.63
N SER A 13 -5.47 -25.80 8.76
CA SER A 13 -6.39 -25.97 9.91
C SER A 13 -7.18 -24.74 10.35
N ILE A 14 -7.14 -23.62 9.63
CA ILE A 14 -7.94 -22.44 9.98
C ILE A 14 -9.23 -22.44 9.17
N SER A 15 -10.17 -23.30 9.56
CA SER A 15 -11.57 -23.21 9.12
C SER A 15 -12.40 -22.58 10.22
N HIS A 16 -12.67 -21.27 10.14
CA HIS A 16 -13.83 -20.70 10.84
C HIS A 16 -14.54 -19.67 9.97
N SER A 17 -15.79 -19.99 9.69
CA SER A 17 -16.81 -19.13 9.10
C SER A 17 -16.86 -17.75 9.75
N PHE A 18 -16.75 -16.68 8.95
CA PHE A 18 -17.11 -15.34 9.39
C PHE A 18 -18.27 -14.79 8.58
N SER A 19 -19.33 -14.49 9.32
CA SER A 19 -20.53 -13.79 8.88
C SER A 19 -20.18 -12.38 8.44
N ASN A 20 -20.63 -12.03 7.25
CA ASN A 20 -20.50 -10.70 6.69
C ASN A 20 -21.54 -9.77 7.34
N SER A 21 -21.13 -8.99 8.34
CA SER A 21 -22.00 -7.96 8.92
C SER A 21 -21.22 -6.73 9.38
N TYR A 22 -20.68 -5.95 8.43
CA TYR A 22 -20.30 -4.56 8.70
C TYR A 22 -20.71 -3.66 7.54
N ALA A 23 -22.02 -3.60 7.30
CA ALA A 23 -22.65 -2.40 6.79
C ALA A 23 -23.17 -1.62 8.00
N THR A 24 -22.41 -0.64 8.51
CA THR A 24 -22.95 0.54 9.20
C THR A 24 -21.92 1.67 9.29
N SER A 25 -22.31 2.81 8.74
CA SER A 25 -21.81 4.17 9.01
C SER A 25 -20.41 4.59 8.49
N GLY A 26 -20.41 5.21 7.31
CA GLY A 26 -20.08 6.64 7.24
C GLY A 26 -18.66 7.12 7.56
N THR A 27 -17.62 6.30 7.55
CA THR A 27 -16.24 6.79 7.73
C THR A 27 -15.60 7.23 6.40
N LYS A 28 -16.14 8.30 5.80
CA LYS A 28 -15.31 9.20 4.98
C LYS A 28 -14.26 9.82 5.90
N GLY A 29 -13.08 9.22 6.09
CA GLY A 29 -12.07 9.85 6.94
C GLY A 29 -10.86 9.07 7.45
N TRP A 30 -10.44 7.95 6.85
CA TRP A 30 -9.26 7.23 7.34
C TRP A 30 -8.14 7.04 6.29
N TRP A 31 -6.92 7.49 6.66
CA TRP A 31 -5.67 7.73 5.88
C TRP A 31 -5.76 8.60 4.60
N CYS A 32 -6.18 9.87 4.70
CA CYS A 32 -5.84 10.84 3.66
C CYS A 32 -4.37 11.24 3.80
N VAL A 33 -3.52 10.73 2.92
CA VAL A 33 -2.12 11.16 2.87
C VAL A 33 -2.10 12.58 2.30
N PRO A 34 -1.44 13.55 2.95
CA PRO A 34 -1.38 14.91 2.45
C PRO A 34 -0.92 14.95 0.98
N LYS A 35 -1.55 15.78 0.16
CA LYS A 35 -1.23 15.93 -1.26
C LYS A 35 0.02 16.77 -1.49
N SER A 36 0.41 17.58 -0.50
CA SER A 36 1.61 18.42 -0.55
C SER A 36 2.16 18.71 0.83
N SER A 37 3.40 19.19 0.86
CA SER A 37 4.02 19.71 2.09
C SER A 37 3.23 20.83 2.75
N ASP A 38 2.50 21.63 1.97
CA ASP A 38 1.73 22.77 2.49
C ASP A 38 0.50 22.32 3.29
N GLU A 39 -0.03 21.13 2.98
CA GLU A 39 -1.15 20.53 3.71
C GLU A 39 -0.75 19.99 5.09
N LEU A 40 0.53 19.68 5.31
CA LEU A 40 1.05 19.25 6.61
C LEU A 40 1.02 20.36 7.67
N PHE A 41 1.11 21.62 7.24
CA PHE A 41 1.22 22.77 8.15
C PHE A 41 -0.08 23.59 8.26
N LYS A 42 -1.11 23.25 7.48
CA LYS A 42 -2.46 23.77 7.69
C LYS A 42 -3.04 23.09 8.93
N LYS A 43 -3.37 23.90 9.96
CA LYS A 43 -3.89 23.41 11.24
C LYS A 43 -5.05 22.42 11.01
N PRO A 44 -4.88 21.12 11.32
CA PRO A 44 -5.92 20.15 11.03
C PRO A 44 -7.09 20.34 11.99
N SER A 45 -8.32 20.26 11.48
CA SER A 45 -9.54 20.25 12.30
C SER A 45 -9.67 18.98 13.16
N SER A 46 -8.79 17.99 12.99
CA SER A 46 -8.65 16.88 13.94
C SER A 46 -7.23 16.30 13.90
N ASN A 47 -6.60 16.14 15.06
CA ASN A 47 -5.29 15.47 15.25
C ASN A 47 -5.40 13.95 15.05
N LYS A 48 -5.89 13.52 13.89
CA LYS A 48 -6.12 12.12 13.59
C LYS A 48 -5.60 11.84 12.18
N ASN A 49 -4.67 10.89 12.09
CA ASN A 49 -4.39 10.03 10.93
C ASN A 49 -3.33 10.56 9.96
N ALA A 50 -2.63 9.65 9.28
CA ALA A 50 -1.68 9.85 8.17
C ALA A 50 -0.66 10.97 8.28
N ALA A 51 -1.10 12.21 8.17
CA ALA A 51 -0.29 13.42 8.22
C ALA A 51 0.59 13.50 9.47
N ALA A 52 0.06 13.16 10.64
CA ALA A 52 0.83 13.21 11.89
C ALA A 52 1.96 12.16 11.92
N LEU A 53 1.66 10.94 11.43
CA LEU A 53 2.66 9.88 11.30
C LEU A 53 3.71 10.24 10.24
N LEU A 54 3.28 10.73 9.08
CA LEU A 54 4.15 11.17 7.99
C LEU A 54 5.10 12.27 8.46
N ALA A 55 4.57 13.31 9.14
CA ALA A 55 5.39 14.38 9.69
C ALA A 55 6.38 13.90 10.75
N ARG A 56 6.00 12.89 11.56
CA ARG A 56 6.90 12.23 12.50
C ARG A 56 8.03 11.51 11.76
N CYS A 57 7.71 10.72 10.74
CA CYS A 57 8.71 10.03 9.93
C CYS A 57 9.70 11.00 9.27
N MET A 58 9.22 12.12 8.72
CA MET A 58 10.09 13.16 8.15
C MET A 58 11.06 13.74 9.18
N ARG A 59 10.57 14.10 10.37
CA ARG A 59 11.42 14.68 11.43
C ARG A 59 12.41 13.67 12.02
N SER A 60 11.96 12.43 12.25
CA SER A 60 12.75 11.41 12.93
C SER A 60 13.81 10.77 12.04
N HIS A 61 13.54 10.64 10.74
CA HIS A 61 14.42 9.94 9.80
C HIS A 61 15.05 10.85 8.73
N GLY A 62 14.73 12.15 8.75
CA GLY A 62 15.26 13.12 7.77
C GLY A 62 14.72 12.92 6.35
N TRP A 63 13.59 12.22 6.20
CA TRP A 63 13.03 11.88 4.90
C TRP A 63 12.40 13.08 4.20
N SER A 64 12.52 13.10 2.87
CA SER A 64 11.72 14.02 2.05
C SER A 64 10.23 13.69 2.19
N PHE A 65 9.39 14.67 1.91
CA PHE A 65 7.95 14.50 1.91
C PHE A 65 7.52 13.34 1.00
N GLU A 66 8.00 13.31 -0.25
CA GLU A 66 7.67 12.26 -1.21
C GLU A 66 8.14 10.87 -0.78
N TYR A 67 9.33 10.76 -0.19
CA TYR A 67 9.79 9.47 0.32
C TYR A 67 8.95 8.99 1.50
N ALA A 68 8.65 9.88 2.46
CA ALA A 68 7.78 9.55 3.59
C ALA A 68 6.36 9.19 3.15
N ARG A 69 5.85 9.83 2.10
CA ARG A 69 4.55 9.56 1.46
C ARG A 69 4.51 8.14 0.89
N ARG A 70 5.49 7.79 0.05
CA ARG A 70 5.61 6.44 -0.55
C ARG A 70 5.85 5.37 0.50
N ALA A 71 6.70 5.63 1.50
CA ALA A 71 6.95 4.71 2.62
C ALA A 71 5.67 4.44 3.43
N LEU A 72 4.84 5.47 3.63
CA LEU A 72 3.54 5.30 4.29
C LEU A 72 2.59 4.46 3.44
N GLY A 73 2.59 4.62 2.12
CA GLY A 73 1.88 3.73 1.18
C GLY A 73 2.34 2.27 1.33
N GLY A 74 3.65 2.03 1.35
CA GLY A 74 4.20 0.68 1.60
C GLY A 74 3.79 0.11 2.95
N TYR A 75 3.72 0.93 4.00
CA TYR A 75 3.23 0.49 5.30
C TYR A 75 1.77 0.07 5.28
N ARG A 76 0.90 0.76 4.52
CA ARG A 76 -0.50 0.34 4.34
C ARG A 76 -0.58 -1.03 3.66
N LEU A 77 0.16 -1.22 2.57
CA LEU A 77 0.26 -2.52 1.89
C LEU A 77 0.75 -3.63 2.83
N PHE A 78 1.68 -3.31 3.73
CA PHE A 78 2.14 -4.26 4.75
C PHE A 78 1.06 -4.62 5.77
N LEU A 79 0.24 -3.67 6.22
CA LEU A 79 -0.91 -3.97 7.09
C LEU A 79 -1.96 -4.83 6.38
N ASP A 80 -2.20 -4.56 5.09
CA ASP A 80 -3.06 -5.41 4.27
C ASP A 80 -2.50 -6.81 4.10
N LEU A 81 -1.18 -6.96 3.91
CA LEU A 81 -0.51 -8.26 3.93
C LEU A 81 -0.69 -8.99 5.25
N LYS A 82 -0.45 -8.31 6.37
CA LYS A 82 -0.65 -8.86 7.72
C LYS A 82 -2.07 -9.37 7.90
N LYS A 83 -3.04 -8.59 7.44
CA LYS A 83 -4.46 -8.93 7.51
C LYS A 83 -4.81 -10.12 6.64
N ASN A 84 -4.40 -10.10 5.37
CA ASN A 84 -4.68 -11.20 4.45
C ASN A 84 -4.01 -12.47 4.95
N MET A 85 -2.71 -12.43 5.28
CA MET A 85 -1.92 -13.58 5.73
C MET A 85 -2.19 -14.01 7.18
N GLU A 86 -3.06 -13.32 7.90
CA GLU A 86 -3.31 -13.49 9.34
C GLU A 86 -2.03 -13.52 10.21
N ASP A 87 -1.00 -12.77 9.81
CA ASP A 87 0.33 -12.76 10.44
C ASP A 87 0.43 -11.79 11.62
N TRP A 88 -0.43 -12.01 12.62
CA TRP A 88 -0.60 -11.12 13.78
C TRP A 88 0.61 -11.09 14.71
N GLU A 89 1.30 -12.23 14.84
CA GLU A 89 2.48 -12.43 15.71
C GLU A 89 3.80 -12.08 14.99
N GLY A 90 3.76 -11.79 13.69
CA GLY A 90 4.96 -11.45 12.92
C GLY A 90 5.92 -12.61 12.67
N VAL A 91 5.36 -13.79 12.46
CA VAL A 91 6.10 -15.02 12.20
C VAL A 91 6.28 -15.32 10.70
N LEU A 92 5.44 -14.75 9.84
CA LEU A 92 5.46 -15.02 8.38
C LEU A 92 6.08 -13.90 7.56
N LEU A 93 5.79 -12.65 7.91
CA LEU A 93 6.14 -11.48 7.09
C LEU A 93 7.27 -10.68 7.73
N GLN A 94 8.14 -10.16 6.88
CA GLN A 94 9.20 -9.22 7.23
C GLN A 94 8.91 -7.90 6.52
N PRO A 95 8.79 -6.76 7.21
CA PRO A 95 8.72 -5.47 6.55
C PRO A 95 10.09 -5.07 5.96
N SER A 96 10.06 -4.22 4.92
CA SER A 96 11.26 -3.56 4.38
C SER A 96 11.83 -2.54 5.37
N TYR A 97 12.99 -1.94 5.06
CA TYR A 97 13.55 -0.90 5.93
C TYR A 97 12.59 0.29 6.10
N ALA A 98 12.10 0.86 5.00
CA ALA A 98 11.22 2.01 5.01
C ALA A 98 9.89 1.71 5.74
N VAL A 99 9.27 0.58 5.40
CA VAL A 99 8.00 0.12 5.99
C VAL A 99 8.13 -0.06 7.50
N GLU A 100 9.19 -0.72 7.97
CA GLU A 100 9.40 -0.95 9.40
C GLU A 100 9.64 0.37 10.15
N LYS A 101 10.34 1.33 9.56
CA LYS A 101 10.54 2.65 10.20
C LYS A 101 9.24 3.42 10.35
N VAL A 102 8.33 3.33 9.38
CA VAL A 102 6.99 3.89 9.51
C VAL A 102 6.21 3.16 10.60
N TRP A 103 6.26 1.83 10.62
CA TRP A 103 5.56 1.01 11.61
C TRP A 103 6.03 1.31 13.04
N VAL A 104 7.34 1.31 13.30
CA VAL A 104 7.90 1.68 14.60
C VAL A 104 7.49 3.10 14.98
N SER A 105 7.53 4.03 14.04
CA SER A 105 7.09 5.41 14.29
C SER A 105 5.59 5.46 14.63
N HIS A 106 4.79 4.55 14.11
CA HIS A 106 3.37 4.43 14.41
C HIS A 106 3.15 3.90 15.83
N ILE A 107 3.84 2.81 16.20
CA ILE A 107 3.78 2.17 17.53
C ILE A 107 4.11 3.17 18.65
N LEU A 108 5.06 4.10 18.42
CA LEU A 108 5.41 5.14 19.40
C LEU A 108 4.24 6.06 19.78
N ASP A 109 3.18 6.09 18.97
CA ASP A 109 1.90 6.70 19.30
C ASP A 109 0.88 5.61 19.57
N THR A 110 1.05 4.98 20.73
CA THR A 110 0.35 3.76 21.15
C THR A 110 -1.17 3.90 21.04
N LYS A 111 -1.71 5.08 21.34
CA LYS A 111 -3.14 5.36 21.26
C LYS A 111 -3.67 5.31 19.83
N ASN A 112 -3.00 6.00 18.89
CA ASN A 112 -3.42 5.97 17.49
C ASN A 112 -3.12 4.59 16.90
N TYR A 113 -1.94 4.02 17.14
CA TYR A 113 -1.59 2.67 16.68
C TYR A 113 -2.65 1.62 17.03
N PHE A 114 -3.09 1.60 18.29
CA PHE A 114 -4.12 0.68 18.74
C PHE A 114 -5.47 0.92 18.05
N GLN A 115 -5.89 2.18 17.92
CA GLN A 115 -7.15 2.53 17.25
C GLN A 115 -7.12 2.11 15.78
N ASP A 116 -6.01 2.37 15.09
CA ASP A 116 -5.83 2.12 13.67
C ASP A 116 -5.81 0.62 13.37
N THR A 117 -4.99 -0.14 14.10
CA THR A 117 -4.89 -1.60 13.93
C THR A 117 -6.18 -2.31 14.28
N THR A 118 -6.85 -1.90 15.37
CA THR A 118 -8.17 -2.44 15.74
C THR A 118 -9.21 -2.15 14.65
N SER A 119 -9.20 -0.96 14.06
CA SER A 119 -10.17 -0.59 13.01
C SER A 119 -9.89 -1.31 11.68
N LEU A 120 -8.62 -1.44 11.27
CA LEU A 120 -8.23 -2.02 9.98
C LEU A 120 -8.24 -3.55 10.00
N CYS A 121 -7.73 -4.12 11.08
CA CYS A 121 -7.43 -5.55 11.21
C CYS A 121 -8.37 -6.27 12.18
N GLY A 122 -9.23 -5.54 12.90
CA GLY A 122 -10.07 -6.10 13.96
C GLY A 122 -9.31 -6.46 15.23
N ARG A 123 -8.00 -6.19 15.29
CA ARG A 123 -7.10 -6.50 16.40
C ARG A 123 -5.78 -5.74 16.30
N GLU A 124 -5.05 -5.73 17.41
CA GLU A 124 -3.67 -5.24 17.46
C GLU A 124 -2.74 -6.18 16.68
N ILE A 125 -1.75 -5.58 16.01
CA ILE A 125 -0.66 -6.31 15.35
C ILE A 125 0.56 -6.24 16.27
N ILE A 126 1.17 -7.38 16.56
CA ILE A 126 2.33 -7.45 17.45
C ILE A 126 3.59 -7.12 16.67
N TYR A 127 4.46 -6.33 17.29
CA TYR A 127 5.79 -6.01 16.80
C TYR A 127 6.82 -6.53 17.81
N ASP A 128 7.64 -7.48 17.36
CA ASP A 128 8.79 -7.97 18.10
C ASP A 128 10.07 -7.49 17.41
N PRO A 129 10.85 -6.58 18.04
CA PRO A 129 12.10 -6.06 17.46
C PRO A 129 13.19 -7.15 17.35
N ASP A 130 13.08 -8.23 18.12
CA ASP A 130 14.06 -9.30 18.19
C ASP A 130 13.70 -10.48 17.26
N ALA A 131 12.49 -10.48 16.69
CA ALA A 131 11.99 -11.55 15.83
C ALA A 131 12.82 -11.79 14.56
N ALA A 132 13.69 -10.84 14.19
CA ALA A 132 14.57 -10.90 13.02
C ALA A 132 16.07 -10.98 13.38
N LEU A 133 16.42 -11.30 14.63
CA LEU A 133 17.81 -11.50 15.06
C LEU A 133 18.46 -12.72 14.38
N ASP A 134 17.67 -13.76 14.08
CA ASP A 134 18.13 -14.90 13.29
C ASP A 134 18.11 -14.55 11.79
N PRO A 135 19.28 -14.49 11.12
CA PRO A 135 19.37 -14.14 9.70
C PRO A 135 18.62 -15.12 8.78
N ALA A 136 18.56 -16.41 9.12
CA ALA A 136 17.90 -17.41 8.31
C ALA A 136 16.37 -17.26 8.37
N VAL A 137 15.83 -17.04 9.58
CA VAL A 137 14.40 -16.75 9.78
C VAL A 137 14.02 -15.45 9.09
N ARG A 138 14.84 -14.41 9.25
CA ARG A 138 14.65 -13.12 8.56
C ARG A 138 14.59 -13.31 7.05
N GLN A 139 15.54 -14.04 6.45
CA GLN A 139 15.60 -14.25 5.00
C GLN A 139 14.37 -15.01 4.48
N SER A 140 13.92 -16.03 5.20
CA SER A 140 12.71 -16.79 4.85
C SER A 140 11.45 -15.90 4.85
N ARG A 141 11.30 -15.02 5.85
CA ARG A 141 10.20 -14.06 5.92
C ARG A 141 10.27 -12.99 4.83
N VAL A 142 11.47 -12.53 4.46
CA VAL A 142 11.65 -11.63 3.30
C VAL A 142 11.16 -12.30 2.02
N GLY A 143 11.54 -13.55 1.77
CA GLY A 143 11.07 -14.32 0.61
C GLY A 143 9.55 -14.44 0.60
N THR A 144 8.96 -14.85 1.74
CA THR A 144 7.50 -14.93 1.91
C THR A 144 6.81 -13.59 1.63
N THR A 145 7.38 -12.50 2.11
CA THR A 145 6.83 -11.15 1.90
C THR A 145 6.89 -10.75 0.43
N LYS A 146 8.00 -11.00 -0.28
CA LYS A 146 8.13 -10.70 -1.72
C LYS A 146 7.11 -11.49 -2.55
N ILE A 147 6.94 -12.78 -2.25
CA ILE A 147 5.96 -13.62 -2.94
C ILE A 147 4.55 -13.11 -2.69
N ALA A 148 4.19 -12.83 -1.42
CA ALA A 148 2.88 -12.32 -1.07
C ALA A 148 2.61 -10.93 -1.69
N LEU A 149 3.61 -10.05 -1.73
CA LEU A 149 3.53 -8.76 -2.41
C LEU A 149 3.21 -8.92 -3.91
N LYS A 150 3.98 -9.75 -4.62
CA LYS A 150 3.75 -10.01 -6.05
C LYS A 150 2.40 -10.68 -6.31
N ALA A 151 2.01 -11.60 -5.43
CA ALA A 151 0.75 -12.34 -5.54
C ALA A 151 -0.47 -11.43 -5.33
N LEU A 152 -0.44 -10.56 -4.31
CA LEU A 152 -1.54 -9.68 -3.97
C LEU A 152 -1.55 -8.41 -4.83
N PHE A 153 -0.43 -7.70 -4.99
CA PHE A 153 -0.45 -6.35 -5.58
C PHE A 153 0.12 -6.28 -7.00
N GLY A 154 0.66 -7.38 -7.53
CA GLY A 154 1.12 -7.46 -8.92
C GLY A 154 2.49 -6.80 -9.18
N VAL A 155 2.68 -6.30 -10.40
CA VAL A 155 3.91 -5.66 -10.89
C VAL A 155 3.76 -4.13 -10.73
N GLY A 156 4.83 -3.43 -10.33
CA GLY A 156 4.80 -1.97 -10.09
C GLY A 156 4.94 -1.57 -8.62
N ILE A 157 5.44 -2.47 -7.78
CA ILE A 157 5.74 -2.14 -6.38
C ILE A 157 7.00 -1.28 -6.33
N ASP A 158 6.97 -0.23 -5.52
CA ASP A 158 8.08 0.71 -5.38
C ASP A 158 9.32 0.04 -4.78
N ASP A 159 10.29 -0.28 -5.64
CA ASP A 159 11.53 -0.98 -5.29
C ASP A 159 12.36 -0.23 -4.22
N GLN A 160 12.29 1.10 -4.17
CA GLN A 160 13.02 1.88 -3.15
C GLN A 160 12.35 1.76 -1.77
N ILE A 161 11.03 1.63 -1.74
CA ILE A 161 10.28 1.43 -0.49
C ILE A 161 10.36 -0.01 -0.04
N TRP A 162 10.36 -0.96 -0.96
CA TRP A 162 10.43 -2.39 -0.69
C TRP A 162 11.83 -2.98 -0.76
N ASP A 163 12.85 -2.15 -0.53
CA ASP A 163 14.22 -2.59 -0.33
C ASP A 163 14.41 -3.22 1.07
N PHE A 164 14.81 -4.48 1.09
CA PHE A 164 15.07 -5.27 2.30
C PHE A 164 16.54 -5.23 2.73
N ASN A 165 17.42 -4.64 1.92
CA ASN A 165 18.84 -4.54 2.20
C ASN A 165 19.09 -3.47 3.25
N ARG A 166 19.21 -3.87 4.52
CA ARG A 166 19.52 -2.93 5.61
C ARG A 166 21.00 -2.56 5.71
N ASN A 167 21.88 -3.36 5.10
CA ASN A 167 23.32 -3.18 4.83
C ASN A 167 23.73 -4.51 4.16
N THR A 168 24.12 -4.51 2.89
CA THR A 168 24.16 -5.71 2.01
C THR A 168 24.83 -6.95 2.62
N LEU A 169 24.14 -8.10 2.54
CA LEU A 169 24.76 -9.41 2.34
C LEU A 169 24.00 -10.09 1.16
N PRO A 170 24.68 -10.39 0.04
CA PRO A 170 24.17 -11.24 -1.03
C PRO A 170 24.36 -12.72 -0.61
N GLU A 171 23.66 -13.74 -1.09
CA GLU A 171 23.38 -14.13 -2.48
C GLU A 171 22.12 -15.03 -2.49
N ASP A 172 21.35 -14.91 -3.57
CA ASP A 172 20.53 -15.96 -4.19
C ASP A 172 19.41 -16.62 -3.37
N VAL A 173 18.29 -15.92 -3.27
CA VAL A 173 16.98 -16.60 -3.31
C VAL A 173 16.14 -15.92 -4.38
N GLU A 174 16.25 -16.40 -5.62
CA GLU A 174 15.22 -16.18 -6.62
C GLU A 174 13.93 -16.83 -6.09
N CYS A 175 12.94 -16.00 -5.75
CA CYS A 175 11.60 -16.48 -5.42
C CYS A 175 11.02 -17.09 -6.71
N ARG A 176 10.87 -18.41 -6.77
CA ARG A 176 10.32 -19.10 -7.94
C ARG A 176 8.82 -18.83 -8.01
N GLU A 177 8.31 -18.59 -9.21
CA GLU A 177 6.89 -18.28 -9.42
C GLU A 177 5.96 -19.41 -8.95
N GLU A 178 6.49 -20.63 -8.84
CA GLU A 178 5.83 -21.84 -8.36
C GLU A 178 5.36 -21.76 -6.90
N ASP A 179 5.96 -20.90 -6.06
CA ASP A 179 5.58 -20.76 -4.64
C ASP A 179 4.27 -19.97 -4.43
N VAL A 180 3.80 -19.25 -5.46
CA VAL A 180 2.59 -18.41 -5.41
C VAL A 180 1.31 -19.26 -5.31
N GLU A 181 1.31 -20.48 -5.88
CA GLU A 181 0.12 -21.36 -5.91
C GLU A 181 -0.24 -21.97 -4.54
N THR A 182 0.69 -21.94 -3.59
CA THR A 182 0.49 -22.51 -2.24
C THR A 182 -0.06 -21.51 -1.22
N LEU A 183 -0.18 -20.22 -1.59
CA LEU A 183 -0.70 -19.18 -0.72
C LEU A 183 -2.24 -19.25 -0.64
N PRO A 184 -2.86 -19.13 0.55
CA PRO A 184 -4.29 -19.39 0.74
C PRO A 184 -5.24 -18.29 0.23
N PHE A 185 -4.85 -17.50 -0.78
CA PHE A 185 -5.64 -16.35 -1.26
C PHE A 185 -5.77 -16.27 -2.78
N LYS A 186 -6.92 -15.77 -3.23
CA LYS A 186 -7.25 -15.58 -4.64
C LYS A 186 -6.82 -14.18 -5.08
N LYS A 187 -6.06 -14.09 -6.18
CA LYS A 187 -5.73 -12.81 -6.83
C LYS A 187 -7.00 -12.11 -7.30
N GLU A 188 -7.43 -11.07 -6.58
CA GLU A 188 -8.59 -10.25 -6.97
C GLU A 188 -8.11 -9.03 -7.74
N ASN A 189 -7.94 -9.20 -9.05
CA ASN A 189 -7.69 -8.09 -9.94
C ASN A 189 -9.03 -7.44 -10.35
N LEU A 190 -9.03 -6.10 -10.43
CA LEU A 190 -10.13 -5.29 -10.94
C LEU A 190 -9.77 -4.75 -12.32
N LEU A 191 -10.69 -4.85 -13.28
CA LEU A 191 -10.59 -4.12 -14.54
C LEU A 191 -11.32 -2.79 -14.42
N VAL A 192 -10.60 -1.66 -14.41
CA VAL A 192 -11.23 -0.33 -14.37
C VAL A 192 -11.09 0.37 -15.72
N TYR A 193 -12.05 1.23 -16.04
CA TYR A 193 -12.04 2.06 -17.24
C TYR A 193 -11.76 3.51 -16.87
N VAL A 194 -10.76 4.13 -17.50
CA VAL A 194 -10.50 5.56 -17.33
C VAL A 194 -10.94 6.29 -18.59
N LYS A 195 -12.01 7.08 -18.47
CA LYS A 195 -12.56 7.89 -19.56
C LYS A 195 -12.05 9.32 -19.46
N ASP A 196 -11.33 9.74 -20.49
CA ASP A 196 -10.82 11.10 -20.62
C ASP A 196 -11.90 12.02 -21.16
N LEU A 197 -12.21 13.06 -20.39
CA LEU A 197 -13.25 14.02 -20.74
C LEU A 197 -12.78 15.06 -21.76
N SER A 198 -11.47 15.26 -21.93
CA SER A 198 -10.91 16.21 -22.89
C SER A 198 -10.84 15.61 -24.29
N SER A 199 -10.36 14.37 -24.43
CA SER A 199 -10.24 13.69 -25.74
C SER A 199 -11.40 12.75 -26.07
N GLY A 200 -12.20 12.34 -25.07
CA GLY A 200 -13.23 11.31 -25.20
C GLY A 200 -12.69 9.87 -25.21
N GLY A 201 -11.36 9.68 -25.22
CA GLY A 201 -10.72 8.37 -25.24
C GLY A 201 -10.88 7.61 -23.93
N THR A 202 -11.01 6.28 -24.01
CA THR A 202 -11.10 5.40 -22.84
C THR A 202 -9.91 4.45 -22.82
N ILE A 203 -9.25 4.33 -21.67
CA ILE A 203 -8.24 3.30 -21.42
C ILE A 203 -8.78 2.28 -20.42
N SER A 204 -8.30 1.05 -20.50
CA SER A 204 -8.57 0.01 -19.49
C SER A 204 -7.31 -0.24 -18.69
N ALA A 205 -7.43 -0.27 -17.36
CA ALA A 205 -6.34 -0.60 -16.45
C ALA A 205 -6.72 -1.80 -15.60
N ASN A 206 -5.78 -2.74 -15.47
CA ASN A 206 -5.92 -3.88 -14.56
C ASN A 206 -5.21 -3.52 -13.26
N VAL A 207 -5.98 -3.35 -12.19
CA VAL A 207 -5.53 -2.78 -10.92
C VAL A 207 -5.95 -3.66 -9.76
N HIS A 208 -5.24 -3.58 -8.65
CA HIS A 208 -5.65 -4.27 -7.42
C HIS A 208 -6.51 -3.35 -6.54
N PRO A 209 -7.51 -3.85 -5.79
CA PRO A 209 -8.33 -3.02 -4.88
C PRO A 209 -7.50 -2.20 -3.89
N HIS A 210 -6.34 -2.72 -3.50
CA HIS A 210 -5.43 -2.09 -2.53
C HIS A 210 -4.31 -1.25 -3.17
N GLN A 211 -4.27 -1.18 -4.50
CA GLN A 211 -3.32 -0.34 -5.21
C GLN A 211 -3.66 1.14 -5.01
N LEU A 212 -2.65 2.03 -5.03
CA LEU A 212 -2.89 3.46 -4.85
C LEU A 212 -3.47 4.08 -6.12
N ILE A 213 -4.29 5.12 -5.93
CA ILE A 213 -4.77 5.95 -7.05
C ILE A 213 -3.59 6.60 -7.79
N TYR A 214 -2.50 6.92 -7.09
CA TYR A 214 -1.28 7.42 -7.73
C TYR A 214 -0.72 6.44 -8.76
N ASP A 215 -0.73 5.13 -8.48
CA ASP A 215 -0.21 4.12 -9.41
C ASP A 215 -1.07 4.03 -10.69
N LEU A 216 -2.39 4.26 -10.57
CA LEU A 216 -3.25 4.41 -11.75
C LEU A 216 -2.86 5.61 -12.61
N LYS A 217 -2.41 6.71 -11.99
CA LYS A 217 -1.93 7.87 -12.73
C LYS A 217 -0.63 7.59 -13.46
N GLU A 218 0.25 6.76 -12.90
CA GLU A 218 1.44 6.29 -13.62
C GLU A 218 1.05 5.44 -14.83
N ILE A 219 0.07 4.52 -14.69
CA ILE A 219 -0.47 3.76 -15.83
C ILE A 219 -1.04 4.69 -16.92
N ILE A 220 -1.76 5.74 -16.53
CA ILE A 220 -2.27 6.75 -17.48
C ILE A 220 -1.12 7.54 -18.13
N GLN A 221 -0.08 7.88 -17.36
CA GLN A 221 1.09 8.59 -17.88
C GLN A 221 1.76 7.77 -18.98
N GLU A 222 2.01 6.49 -18.75
CA GLU A 222 2.62 5.59 -19.73
C GLU A 222 1.78 5.44 -21.00
N GLN A 223 0.45 5.47 -20.88
CA GLN A 223 -0.45 5.29 -22.02
C GLN A 223 -0.79 6.58 -22.78
N LYS A 224 -0.64 7.75 -22.16
CA LYS A 224 -1.07 9.04 -22.71
C LYS A 224 -0.01 10.15 -22.71
N ASP A 225 1.19 9.87 -22.21
CA ASP A 225 2.28 10.85 -22.03
C ASP A 225 1.87 12.06 -21.15
N LEU A 226 1.03 11.81 -20.14
CA LEU A 226 0.51 12.84 -19.24
C LEU A 226 1.14 12.74 -17.86
N SER A 227 1.89 13.76 -17.43
CA SER A 227 2.46 13.81 -16.07
C SER A 227 1.37 13.55 -15.00
N PRO A 228 1.61 12.72 -13.97
CA PRO A 228 0.64 12.41 -12.91
C PRO A 228 0.09 13.66 -12.22
N THR A 229 0.90 14.71 -12.13
CA THR A 229 0.53 16.02 -11.57
C THR A 229 -0.53 16.76 -12.39
N ASN A 230 -0.65 16.48 -13.69
CA ASN A 230 -1.64 17.09 -14.57
C ASN A 230 -2.93 16.26 -14.66
N GLN A 231 -3.00 15.13 -13.94
CA GLN A 231 -4.13 14.23 -13.98
C GLN A 231 -5.03 14.44 -12.77
N ARG A 232 -6.31 14.77 -13.03
CA ARG A 232 -7.36 14.78 -12.00
C ARG A 232 -8.33 13.64 -12.25
N LEU A 233 -8.36 12.67 -11.35
CA LEU A 233 -9.24 11.51 -11.44
C LEU A 233 -10.50 11.73 -10.58
N VAL A 234 -11.66 11.38 -11.12
CA VAL A 234 -12.96 11.57 -10.46
C VAL A 234 -13.81 10.30 -10.58
N PHE A 235 -14.38 9.86 -9.46
CA PHE A 235 -15.30 8.73 -9.40
C PHE A 235 -16.53 9.10 -8.56
N GLU A 236 -17.73 8.85 -9.09
CA GLU A 236 -19.01 9.20 -8.43
C GLU A 236 -19.06 10.65 -7.90
N GLY A 237 -18.45 11.58 -8.64
CA GLY A 237 -18.40 13.01 -8.27
C GLY A 237 -17.35 13.36 -7.21
N ASN A 238 -16.60 12.40 -6.67
CA ASN A 238 -15.50 12.63 -5.75
C ASN A 238 -14.16 12.64 -6.50
N GLU A 239 -13.32 13.63 -6.22
CA GLU A 239 -11.93 13.61 -6.68
C GLU A 239 -11.15 12.54 -5.91
N LEU A 240 -10.44 11.70 -6.65
CA LEU A 240 -9.63 10.63 -6.11
C LEU A 240 -8.31 11.18 -5.58
N ASP A 241 -7.93 10.74 -4.39
CA ASP A 241 -6.71 11.15 -3.70
C ASP A 241 -5.56 10.18 -4.01
N ASP A 242 -4.40 10.72 -4.35
CA ASP A 242 -3.20 9.96 -4.73
C ASP A 242 -2.74 8.96 -3.66
N GLY A 243 -3.01 9.26 -2.38
CA GLY A 243 -2.67 8.40 -1.26
C GLY A 243 -3.76 7.42 -0.83
N ALA A 244 -4.92 7.42 -1.48
CA ALA A 244 -6.00 6.48 -1.24
C ALA A 244 -5.91 5.27 -2.19
N THR A 245 -6.61 4.20 -1.84
CA THR A 245 -6.71 2.98 -2.65
C THR A 245 -8.03 2.91 -3.43
N PHE A 246 -8.14 1.98 -4.38
CA PHE A 246 -9.42 1.72 -5.06
C PHE A 246 -10.53 1.29 -4.09
N ASN A 247 -10.18 0.48 -3.09
CA ASN A 247 -11.10 -0.01 -2.09
C ASN A 247 -11.60 1.11 -1.14
N ASP A 248 -10.76 2.12 -0.86
CA ASP A 248 -11.17 3.30 -0.05
C ASP A 248 -12.34 4.07 -0.69
N TYR A 249 -12.47 3.99 -2.03
CA TYR A 249 -13.56 4.58 -2.80
C TYR A 249 -14.62 3.57 -3.23
N GLU A 250 -14.56 2.34 -2.71
CA GLU A 250 -15.44 1.23 -3.09
C GLU A 250 -15.49 0.98 -4.61
N ILE A 251 -14.37 1.25 -5.32
CA ILE A 251 -14.29 1.06 -6.77
C ILE A 251 -14.27 -0.44 -7.07
N LYS A 252 -15.22 -0.89 -7.89
CA LYS A 252 -15.45 -2.30 -8.23
C LYS A 252 -14.96 -2.65 -9.64
N ASP A 253 -14.94 -3.94 -9.95
CA ASP A 253 -14.67 -4.42 -11.31
C ASP A 253 -15.60 -3.74 -12.33
N LYS A 254 -15.02 -3.30 -13.44
CA LYS A 254 -15.65 -2.58 -14.56
C LYS A 254 -16.18 -1.18 -14.21
N SER A 255 -15.75 -0.60 -13.09
CA SER A 255 -16.06 0.80 -12.77
C SER A 255 -15.41 1.77 -13.76
N THR A 256 -16.07 2.92 -13.99
CA THR A 256 -15.54 3.99 -14.84
C THR A 256 -15.09 5.18 -14.02
N ILE A 257 -13.81 5.52 -14.11
CA ILE A 257 -13.17 6.69 -13.52
C ILE A 257 -13.01 7.75 -14.62
N TYR A 258 -13.27 9.01 -14.29
CA TYR A 258 -13.15 10.11 -15.24
C TYR A 258 -11.82 10.84 -15.06
N LEU A 259 -11.08 11.01 -16.15
CA LEU A 259 -9.84 11.81 -16.20
C LEU A 259 -10.16 13.22 -16.72
N ILE A 260 -9.72 14.22 -15.95
CA ILE A 260 -9.75 15.63 -16.28
C ILE A 260 -8.30 16.14 -16.33
N LEU A 261 -7.90 16.77 -17.42
CA LEU A 261 -6.57 17.37 -17.54
C LEU A 261 -6.52 18.70 -16.80
N GLN A 262 -5.53 18.84 -15.92
CA GLN A 262 -5.17 20.11 -15.31
C GLN A 262 -4.14 20.81 -16.20
N VAL A 263 -4.50 21.99 -16.71
CA VAL A 263 -3.58 22.84 -17.45
C VAL A 263 -2.82 23.70 -16.43
N VAL A 264 -1.56 23.37 -16.17
CA VAL A 264 -0.64 24.30 -15.49
C VAL A 264 -0.08 25.23 -16.56
N GLY A 265 -0.35 26.54 -16.43
CA GLY A 265 -0.09 27.56 -17.46
C GLY A 265 1.38 27.89 -17.75
N LYS A 266 2.26 26.90 -17.92
CA LYS A 266 3.66 27.13 -18.29
C LYS A 266 4.11 26.62 -19.66
N ASP A 267 3.28 25.89 -20.41
CA ASP A 267 3.62 25.48 -21.80
C ASP A 267 2.52 25.78 -22.82
N MET A 268 1.89 26.97 -22.74
CA MET A 268 1.36 27.60 -23.96
C MET A 268 2.52 28.29 -24.70
N LYS A 269 3.41 27.50 -25.31
CA LYS A 269 4.26 27.96 -26.40
C LYS A 269 3.72 27.39 -27.71
N TYR A 270 2.92 28.22 -28.37
CA TYR A 270 2.64 28.27 -29.81
C TYR A 270 2.23 26.95 -30.49
N PHE A 271 0.91 26.74 -30.61
CA PHE A 271 0.36 26.22 -31.86
C PHE A 271 -0.16 27.42 -32.66
N ASN A 272 0.62 27.82 -33.66
CA ASN A 272 0.18 28.64 -34.79
C ASN A 272 0.78 28.01 -36.04
#